data_AF-A0A929DA29-F1
#
_entry.id   AF-A0A929DA29-F1
#
_cell.length_a   1.000
_cell.length_b   1.000
_cell.length_c   1.000
_cell.angle_alpha   90.00
_cell.angle_beta   90.00
_cell.angle_gamma   90.00
#
_symmetry.space_group_name_H-M   'P 1'
#
loop_
_entity.id
_entity.type
_entity.pdbx_description
1 polymer ?
#
loop_
_entity_poly.entity_id
_entity_poly.type
_entity_poly.pdbx_seq_one_letter_code
_entity_poly.pdbx_strand_id
1 'polypeptide(L)'
;MKKQQARKRENKWRRVDLHIHTPASTDYLEPTVSYLDILEAAEQRGLDIIAFTDHNTMAGYRTMMEEVHQLKLLEQLGRLRNGEKKQLKEYRRLLEKVLVLPGFEFTATLGFHILGIFSPETDVRELEFILRQLNIPPDKLDAGSSEVGATTDVLTAYRVIDEAGGLVIAAHVNSSHGVAMRGLGFGGQTRIAYTQDSHLHALEVTDLEKKGRRTTARFFDGSRPEYPRRMHCIQASDAHRLTRDPGGVGHRSGRQHLGIGDRVTEVLMPEVSFEALRELFLGNDFARTRPYRATRAPVDHIQAAREEGASIVQDFQVGYTRRGGRLHAILAAVCAFANTNGGTVYIGISADPRERPAGVSNPSQVVKSLQAEIEHRITPRLGVTVDVQQTQDVKVVRVVVPRGNDPPYAIDDSKIYVRSETETSMAVRDEIVNLVRRALGGPSVVPAEESVGRIEPPRTGVEVVETEERKGTAYHTLRDLRNGNVVKNVTRKSARRLWHYAITQA
;
A
#
# COMPACT_ATOMS: atom_id res chain seq x y z
N MET A 1 -36.12 1.67 43.38
CA MET A 1 -35.37 0.99 42.30
C MET A 1 -35.92 1.41 40.94
N LYS A 2 -35.37 2.46 40.31
CA LYS A 2 -35.71 2.83 38.93
C LYS A 2 -34.63 2.25 38.02
N LYS A 3 -34.93 1.12 37.37
CA LYS A 3 -34.14 0.58 36.26
C LYS A 3 -34.23 1.57 35.09
N GLN A 4 -33.22 2.42 34.92
CA GLN A 4 -33.00 3.09 33.64
C GLN A 4 -32.61 1.99 32.63
N GLN A 5 -33.49 1.77 31.66
CA GLN A 5 -33.18 0.98 30.47
C GLN A 5 -32.01 1.65 29.75
N ALA A 6 -30.82 1.04 29.84
CA ALA A 6 -29.72 1.34 28.94
C ALA A 6 -30.20 1.02 27.52
N ARG A 7 -30.57 2.06 26.75
CA ARG A 7 -30.68 1.94 25.30
C ARG A 7 -29.34 1.38 24.81
N LYS A 8 -29.35 0.17 24.24
CA LYS A 8 -28.20 -0.40 23.52
C LYS A 8 -27.81 0.62 22.45
N ARG A 9 -26.77 1.43 22.70
CA ARG A 9 -26.24 2.38 21.74
C ARG A 9 -25.62 1.57 20.61
N GLU A 10 -26.11 1.75 19.39
CA GLU A 10 -25.58 1.05 18.23
C GLU A 10 -24.14 1.50 17.98
N ASN A 11 -23.23 0.52 17.84
CA ASN A 11 -21.85 0.78 17.51
C ASN A 11 -21.75 1.35 16.10
N LYS A 12 -21.06 2.50 15.95
CA LYS A 12 -20.80 3.14 14.66
C LYS A 12 -19.30 3.24 14.40
N TRP A 13 -18.92 3.11 13.14
CA TRP A 13 -17.54 3.37 12.71
C TRP A 13 -17.27 4.86 12.77
N ARG A 14 -16.19 5.22 13.47
CA ARG A 14 -15.72 6.59 13.69
C ARG A 14 -14.30 6.72 13.18
N ARG A 15 -13.99 7.84 12.55
CA ARG A 15 -12.65 8.13 12.02
C ARG A 15 -11.83 8.90 13.04
N VAL A 16 -10.64 8.40 13.35
CA VAL A 16 -9.77 8.98 14.38
C VAL A 16 -8.38 9.22 13.83
N ASP A 17 -7.83 10.38 14.19
CA ASP A 17 -6.44 10.75 13.94
C ASP A 17 -5.81 11.21 15.25
N LEU A 18 -5.04 10.32 15.87
CA LEU A 18 -4.58 10.46 17.25
C LEU A 18 -3.15 11.01 17.37
N HIS A 19 -2.57 11.47 16.26
CA HIS A 19 -1.21 12.00 16.21
C HIS A 19 -1.15 13.17 15.22
N ILE A 20 -1.34 14.38 15.74
CA ILE A 20 -1.33 15.63 14.97
C ILE A 20 -0.52 16.67 15.75
N HIS A 21 0.42 17.32 15.07
CA HIS A 21 1.13 18.47 15.60
C HIS A 21 0.39 19.75 15.26
N THR A 22 0.61 20.77 16.07
CA THR A 22 0.07 22.11 15.91
C THR A 22 1.24 23.11 15.74
N PRO A 23 0.97 24.39 15.44
CA PRO A 23 2.00 25.43 15.39
C PRO A 23 2.81 25.61 16.68
N ALA A 24 2.39 25.01 17.80
CA ALA A 24 3.19 24.98 19.03
C ALA A 24 4.40 24.04 18.96
N SER A 25 4.40 23.07 18.04
CA SER A 25 5.55 22.21 17.76
C SER A 25 6.58 22.94 16.88
N THR A 26 7.87 22.86 17.21
CA THR A 26 8.94 23.58 16.49
C THR A 26 9.06 23.15 15.02
N ASP A 27 8.70 21.90 14.72
CA ASP A 27 8.76 21.29 13.40
C ASP A 27 7.47 21.45 12.57
N TYR A 28 6.47 22.18 13.10
CA TYR A 28 5.29 22.51 12.32
C TYR A 28 5.65 23.47 11.17
N LEU A 29 5.39 23.04 9.95
CA LEU A 29 5.91 23.70 8.75
C LEU A 29 5.17 25.01 8.41
N GLU A 30 3.98 25.21 8.97
CA GLU A 30 3.07 26.31 8.63
C GLU A 30 2.66 27.09 9.89
N PRO A 31 3.55 27.93 10.47
CA PRO A 31 3.34 28.56 11.79
C PRO A 31 2.20 29.59 11.82
N THR A 32 1.72 30.05 10.65
CA THR A 32 0.62 31.02 10.52
C THR A 32 -0.77 30.38 10.56
N VAL A 33 -0.85 29.05 10.58
CA VAL A 33 -2.10 28.30 10.60
C VAL A 33 -2.80 28.50 11.94
N SER A 34 -4.09 28.77 11.92
CA SER A 34 -4.88 28.86 13.14
C SER A 34 -5.40 27.49 13.59
N TYR A 35 -5.72 27.35 14.87
CA TYR A 35 -6.36 26.13 15.38
C TYR A 35 -7.73 25.88 14.72
N LEU A 36 -8.44 26.93 14.32
CA LEU A 36 -9.67 26.81 13.53
C LEU A 36 -9.41 26.13 12.18
N ASP A 37 -8.34 26.49 11.48
CA ASP A 37 -8.00 25.87 10.18
C ASP A 37 -7.72 24.36 10.34
N ILE A 38 -7.08 23.96 11.43
CA ILE A 38 -6.82 22.55 11.78
C ILE A 38 -8.14 21.81 12.00
N LEU A 39 -9.07 22.41 12.75
CA LEU A 39 -10.40 21.83 13.01
C LEU A 39 -11.27 21.77 11.75
N GLU A 40 -11.22 22.79 10.90
CA GLU A 40 -11.89 22.81 9.60
C GLU A 40 -11.33 21.73 8.67
N ALA A 41 -10.00 21.55 8.63
CA ALA A 41 -9.37 20.48 7.87
C ALA A 41 -9.80 19.10 8.38
N ALA A 42 -9.87 18.91 9.70
CA ALA A 42 -10.36 17.68 10.31
C ALA A 42 -11.82 17.38 9.92
N GLU A 43 -12.70 18.38 9.93
CA GLU A 43 -14.08 18.23 9.48
C GLU A 43 -14.16 17.89 7.99
N GLN A 44 -13.41 18.60 7.13
CA GLN A 44 -13.41 18.36 5.68
C GLN A 44 -12.96 16.92 5.34
N ARG A 45 -12.06 16.35 6.15
CA ARG A 45 -11.62 14.95 6.05
C ARG A 45 -12.60 13.96 6.70
N GLY A 46 -13.63 14.47 7.39
CA GLY A 46 -14.66 13.68 8.06
C GLY A 46 -14.15 12.94 9.29
N LEU A 47 -13.21 13.54 10.04
CA LEU A 47 -12.72 13.00 11.30
C LEU A 47 -13.75 13.23 12.41
N ASP A 48 -13.95 12.23 13.27
CA ASP A 48 -14.82 12.32 14.45
C ASP A 48 -14.00 12.62 15.72
N ILE A 49 -12.76 12.13 15.80
CA ILE A 49 -11.86 12.35 16.93
C ILE A 49 -10.48 12.75 16.41
N ILE A 50 -9.91 13.80 16.99
CA ILE A 50 -8.52 14.19 16.79
C ILE A 50 -7.80 14.32 18.12
N ALA A 51 -6.49 14.12 18.16
CA ALA A 51 -5.66 14.45 19.31
C ALA A 51 -4.57 15.43 18.90
N PHE A 52 -4.41 16.50 19.67
CA PHE A 52 -3.23 17.37 19.55
C PHE A 52 -2.13 16.76 20.39
N THR A 53 -0.99 16.44 19.76
CA THR A 53 0.11 15.71 20.37
C THR A 53 1.43 16.38 20.02
N ASP A 54 1.57 17.64 20.42
CA ASP A 54 2.79 18.40 20.19
C ASP A 54 3.99 17.80 20.95
N HIS A 55 5.21 18.04 20.45
CA HIS A 55 6.42 17.50 21.05
C HIS A 55 6.67 18.06 22.45
N ASN A 56 6.57 17.22 23.47
CA ASN A 56 6.89 17.54 24.86
C ASN A 56 6.17 18.79 25.43
N THR A 57 5.05 19.21 24.83
CA THR A 57 4.33 20.43 25.20
C THR A 57 2.82 20.22 25.13
N MET A 58 2.10 21.00 25.94
CA MET A 58 0.65 21.17 25.87
C MET A 58 0.25 22.55 25.32
N ALA A 59 1.21 23.36 24.86
CA ALA A 59 0.99 24.76 24.49
C ALA A 59 -0.05 24.93 23.37
N GLY A 60 -0.11 24.01 22.40
CA GLY A 60 -1.08 24.05 21.31
C GLY A 60 -2.52 23.94 21.82
N TYR A 61 -2.81 22.85 22.54
CA TYR A 61 -4.12 22.63 23.15
C TYR A 61 -4.48 23.74 24.16
N ARG A 62 -3.52 24.17 24.99
CA ARG A 62 -3.70 25.28 25.94
C ARG A 62 -4.14 26.56 25.25
N THR A 63 -3.41 26.97 24.21
CA THR A 63 -3.69 28.21 23.47
C THR A 63 -5.08 28.17 22.83
N MET A 64 -5.44 27.05 22.20
CA MET A 64 -6.78 26.87 21.63
C MET A 64 -7.89 27.00 22.70
N MET A 65 -7.71 26.37 23.86
CA MET A 65 -8.69 26.42 24.95
C MET A 65 -8.78 27.82 25.58
N GLU A 66 -7.67 28.53 25.71
CA GLU A 66 -7.61 29.92 26.16
C GLU A 66 -8.34 30.86 25.18
N GLU A 67 -8.13 30.72 23.87
CA GLU A 67 -8.86 31.46 22.85
C GLU A 67 -10.38 31.25 22.97
N VAL A 68 -10.81 30.00 23.09
CA VAL A 68 -12.23 29.64 23.27
C VAL A 68 -12.78 30.22 24.57
N HIS A 69 -12.01 30.18 25.66
CA HIS A 69 -12.42 30.73 26.96
C HIS A 69 -12.55 32.25 26.91
N GLN A 70 -11.58 32.96 26.32
CA GLN A 70 -11.62 34.40 26.14
C GLN A 70 -12.82 34.83 25.29
N LEU A 71 -13.11 34.13 24.20
CA LEU A 71 -14.29 34.39 23.36
C LEU A 71 -15.60 34.18 24.13
N LYS A 72 -15.71 33.11 24.93
CA LYS A 72 -16.87 32.87 25.80
C LYS A 72 -17.04 33.96 26.86
N LEU A 73 -15.94 34.41 27.48
CA LEU A 73 -15.96 35.49 28.46
C LEU A 73 -16.43 36.81 27.83
N LEU A 74 -15.94 37.16 26.64
CA LEU A 74 -16.39 38.35 25.91
C LEU A 74 -17.88 38.29 25.53
N GLU A 75 -18.41 37.10 25.22
CA GLU A 75 -19.84 36.88 24.98
C GLU A 75 -20.65 37.13 26.25
N GLN A 76 -20.22 36.57 27.39
CA GLN A 76 -20.87 36.76 28.69
C GLN A 76 -20.86 38.23 29.12
N LEU A 77 -19.79 38.95 28.84
CA LEU A 77 -19.67 40.39 29.13
C LEU A 77 -20.41 41.28 28.12
N GLY A 78 -21.00 40.72 27.06
CA GLY A 78 -21.68 41.47 26.01
C GLY A 78 -20.75 42.37 25.17
N ARG A 79 -19.44 42.09 25.17
CA ARG A 79 -18.40 42.89 24.49
C ARG A 79 -17.88 42.26 23.19
N LEU A 80 -18.53 41.20 22.73
CA LEU A 80 -18.12 40.42 21.57
C LEU A 80 -18.29 41.21 20.26
N ARG A 81 -17.21 41.34 19.48
CA ARG A 81 -17.24 41.97 18.15
C ARG A 81 -17.81 41.02 17.10
N ASN A 82 -18.21 41.56 15.95
CA ASN A 82 -18.80 40.75 14.86
C ASN A 82 -17.87 39.64 14.33
N GLY A 83 -16.55 39.88 14.29
CA GLY A 83 -15.55 38.86 13.91
C GLY A 83 -15.42 37.76 14.96
N GLU A 84 -15.24 38.14 16.22
CA GLU A 84 -15.15 37.23 17.38
C GLU A 84 -16.42 36.38 17.53
N LYS A 85 -17.59 36.94 17.22
CA LYS A 85 -18.87 36.22 17.21
C LYS A 85 -18.92 35.12 16.15
N LYS A 86 -18.34 35.35 14.97
CA LYS A 86 -18.23 34.32 13.93
C LYS A 86 -17.26 33.22 14.36
N GLN A 87 -16.09 33.60 14.89
CA GLN A 87 -15.08 32.64 15.38
C GLN A 87 -15.63 31.76 16.51
N LEU A 88 -16.30 32.34 17.51
CA LEU A 88 -16.89 31.57 18.61
C LEU A 88 -17.98 30.61 18.12
N LYS A 89 -18.80 31.03 17.15
CA LYS A 89 -19.82 30.17 16.54
C LYS A 89 -19.17 29.00 15.80
N GLU A 90 -18.06 29.26 15.12
CA GLU A 90 -17.32 28.24 14.38
C GLU A 90 -16.65 27.24 15.32
N TYR A 91 -15.97 27.71 16.38
CA TYR A 91 -15.45 26.85 17.43
C TYR A 91 -16.53 25.96 18.04
N ARG A 92 -17.70 26.50 18.38
CA ARG A 92 -18.83 25.69 18.90
C ARG A 92 -19.26 24.62 17.91
N ARG A 93 -19.44 24.98 16.64
CA ARG A 93 -19.87 24.08 15.57
C ARG A 93 -18.86 22.95 15.34
N LEU A 94 -17.57 23.26 15.36
CA LEU A 94 -16.50 22.30 15.12
C LEU A 94 -16.29 21.39 16.33
N LEU A 95 -16.25 21.93 17.55
CA LEU A 95 -16.11 21.15 18.79
C LEU A 95 -17.34 20.28 19.10
N GLU A 96 -18.53 20.61 18.59
CA GLU A 96 -19.71 19.74 18.64
C GLU A 96 -19.62 18.55 17.67
N LYS A 97 -18.84 18.66 16.60
CA LYS A 97 -18.71 17.63 15.55
C LYS A 97 -17.47 16.76 15.72
N VAL A 98 -16.35 17.38 16.10
CA VAL A 98 -15.03 16.75 16.24
C VAL A 98 -14.62 16.81 17.69
N LEU A 99 -14.40 15.65 18.29
CA LEU A 99 -13.84 15.56 19.63
C LEU A 99 -12.33 15.80 19.57
N VAL A 100 -11.86 16.85 20.24
CA VAL A 100 -10.43 17.17 20.35
C VAL A 100 -9.92 16.67 21.69
N LEU A 101 -8.96 15.74 21.66
CA LEU A 101 -8.34 15.18 22.83
C LEU A 101 -7.02 15.90 23.14
N PRO A 102 -6.77 16.29 24.41
CA PRO A 102 -5.46 16.77 24.81
C PRO A 102 -4.47 15.62 24.83
N GLY A 103 -3.28 15.85 24.29
CA GLY A 103 -2.17 14.91 24.39
C GLY A 103 -0.83 15.57 24.11
N PHE A 104 0.22 14.77 24.18
CA PHE A 104 1.58 15.17 23.85
C PHE A 104 2.33 13.99 23.23
N GLU A 105 3.31 14.30 22.38
CA GLU A 105 4.31 13.32 21.95
C GLU A 105 5.57 13.50 22.79
N PHE A 106 5.78 12.57 23.72
CA PHE A 106 6.93 12.56 24.61
C PHE A 106 8.13 11.88 23.96
N THR A 107 9.28 12.56 23.98
CA THR A 107 10.56 11.99 23.55
C THR A 107 11.28 11.38 24.75
N ALA A 108 11.21 10.05 24.86
CA ALA A 108 11.90 9.27 25.89
C ALA A 108 13.41 9.15 25.62
N THR A 109 14.16 8.62 26.60
CA THR A 109 15.60 8.36 26.45
C THR A 109 15.88 7.59 25.16
N LEU A 110 16.99 7.93 24.48
CA LEU A 110 17.38 7.38 23.17
C LEU A 110 16.52 7.84 21.99
N GLY A 111 15.64 8.83 22.18
CA GLY A 111 14.87 9.47 21.11
C GLY A 111 13.63 8.68 20.70
N PHE A 112 13.09 7.83 21.58
CA PHE A 112 11.84 7.12 21.28
C PHE A 112 10.63 8.00 21.53
N HIS A 113 9.65 7.97 20.63
CA HIS A 113 8.46 8.78 20.78
C HIS A 113 7.28 7.97 21.33
N ILE A 114 6.57 8.57 22.29
CA ILE A 114 5.44 7.97 23.00
C ILE A 114 4.33 9.01 23.07
N LEU A 115 3.14 8.64 22.63
CA LEU A 115 1.96 9.49 22.76
C LEU A 115 1.28 9.23 24.10
N GLY A 116 1.02 10.31 24.83
CA GLY A 116 0.09 10.33 25.95
C GLY A 116 -1.15 11.11 25.56
N ILE A 117 -2.31 10.46 25.53
CA ILE A 117 -3.59 11.09 25.17
C ILE A 117 -4.53 11.02 26.38
N PHE A 118 -5.16 12.12 26.75
CA PHE A 118 -5.92 12.26 27.99
C PHE A 118 -7.37 12.66 27.72
N SER A 119 -8.18 12.60 28.78
CA SER A 119 -9.56 13.09 28.72
C SER A 119 -9.57 14.62 28.51
N PRO A 120 -10.50 15.17 27.72
CA PRO A 120 -10.72 16.61 27.63
C PRO A 120 -11.09 17.27 28.96
N GLU A 121 -11.51 16.48 29.96
CA GLU A 121 -11.82 16.94 31.31
C GLU A 121 -10.58 17.14 32.19
N THR A 122 -9.41 16.60 31.79
CA THR A 122 -8.16 16.75 32.54
C THR A 122 -7.62 18.19 32.44
N ASP A 123 -7.22 18.78 33.58
CA ASP A 123 -6.65 20.14 33.59
C ASP A 123 -5.27 20.14 32.90
N VAL A 124 -5.06 21.12 32.02
CA VAL A 124 -3.80 21.27 31.27
C VAL A 124 -2.58 21.34 32.21
N ARG A 125 -2.73 21.92 33.41
CA ARG A 125 -1.66 22.02 34.41
C ARG A 125 -1.30 20.67 35.01
N GLU A 126 -2.24 19.74 35.09
CA GLU A 126 -1.95 18.36 35.49
C GLU A 126 -1.13 17.66 34.40
N LEU A 127 -1.45 17.90 33.13
CA LEU A 127 -0.68 17.38 32.00
C LEU A 127 0.75 17.94 31.94
N GLU A 128 0.91 19.24 32.18
CA GLU A 128 2.24 19.87 32.32
C GLU A 128 3.01 19.29 33.53
N PHE A 129 2.32 18.98 34.63
CA PHE A 129 2.94 18.31 35.78
C PHE A 129 3.43 16.90 35.43
N ILE A 130 2.67 16.13 34.64
CA ILE A 130 3.09 14.82 34.13
C ILE A 130 4.36 14.95 33.29
N LEU A 131 4.42 15.92 32.36
CA LEU A 131 5.63 16.17 31.56
C LEU A 131 6.85 16.48 32.43
N ARG A 132 6.66 17.21 33.54
CA ARG A 132 7.73 17.46 34.53
C ARG A 132 8.15 16.20 35.28
N GLN A 133 7.21 15.30 35.61
CA GLN A 133 7.55 14.00 36.20
C GLN A 133 8.35 13.11 35.24
N LEU A 134 8.15 13.28 33.93
CA LEU A 134 8.94 12.64 32.87
C LEU A 134 10.31 13.31 32.62
N ASN A 135 10.72 14.19 33.53
CA ASN A 135 11.99 14.89 33.53
C ASN A 135 12.17 15.88 32.36
N ILE A 136 11.07 16.45 31.83
CA ILE A 136 11.16 17.52 30.86
C ILE A 136 11.54 18.83 31.56
N PRO A 137 12.61 19.51 31.13
CA PRO A 137 13.01 20.79 31.71
C PRO A 137 11.90 21.84 31.59
N PRO A 138 11.62 22.64 32.65
CA PRO A 138 10.57 23.65 32.61
C PRO A 138 10.73 24.69 31.49
N ASP A 139 11.97 25.01 31.11
CA ASP A 139 12.30 25.93 30.01
C ASP A 139 11.98 25.36 28.62
N LYS A 140 11.72 24.05 28.52
CA LYS A 140 11.38 23.35 27.28
C LYS A 140 9.90 23.01 27.16
N LEU A 141 9.11 23.16 28.22
CA LEU A 141 7.68 22.85 28.22
C LEU A 141 6.89 23.70 27.23
N ASP A 142 7.32 24.93 26.94
CA ASP A 142 6.67 25.80 25.96
C ASP A 142 7.35 25.77 24.58
N ALA A 143 8.47 25.06 24.44
CA ALA A 143 9.29 25.11 23.24
C ALA A 143 8.78 24.18 22.12
N GLY A 144 8.04 23.12 22.46
CA GLY A 144 7.53 22.18 21.46
C GLY A 144 8.65 21.44 20.70
N SER A 145 9.78 21.17 21.36
CA SER A 145 10.97 20.60 20.73
C SER A 145 11.13 19.13 21.10
N SER A 146 11.53 18.29 20.15
CA SER A 146 11.89 16.88 20.36
C SER A 146 13.29 16.71 21.00
N GLU A 147 14.10 17.77 21.08
CA GLU A 147 15.45 17.74 21.63
C GLU A 147 15.48 18.12 23.12
N VAL A 148 14.99 17.22 23.95
CA VAL A 148 14.82 17.41 25.40
C VAL A 148 15.85 16.65 26.25
N GLY A 149 17.13 16.61 25.86
CA GLY A 149 18.21 16.10 26.71
C GLY A 149 17.97 14.69 27.30
N ALA A 150 18.34 14.47 28.58
CA ALA A 150 18.19 13.18 29.28
C ALA A 150 16.82 13.07 29.96
N THR A 151 15.80 12.64 29.20
CA THR A 151 14.46 12.35 29.72
C THR A 151 14.36 10.93 30.31
N THR A 152 13.20 10.62 30.88
CA THR A 152 12.85 9.31 31.45
C THR A 152 12.80 8.19 30.39
N ASP A 153 13.03 6.94 30.83
CA ASP A 153 12.99 5.76 29.97
C ASP A 153 11.56 5.41 29.49
N VAL A 154 11.47 4.60 28.43
CA VAL A 154 10.20 4.22 27.78
C VAL A 154 9.21 3.54 28.73
N LEU A 155 9.67 2.61 29.58
CA LEU A 155 8.77 1.83 30.43
C LEU A 155 8.23 2.67 31.59
N THR A 156 9.09 3.50 32.18
CA THR A 156 8.65 4.47 33.19
C THR A 156 7.67 5.48 32.59
N ALA A 157 7.90 5.94 31.35
CA ALA A 157 6.97 6.84 30.68
C ALA A 157 5.59 6.21 30.48
N TYR A 158 5.53 4.95 30.04
CA TYR A 158 4.26 4.22 29.92
C TYR A 158 3.51 4.14 31.24
N ARG A 159 4.21 3.77 32.33
CA ARG A 159 3.61 3.65 33.66
C ARG A 159 3.05 4.99 34.14
N VAL A 160 3.83 6.07 34.06
CA VAL A 160 3.41 7.39 34.54
C VAL A 160 2.19 7.90 33.79
N ILE A 161 2.13 7.72 32.47
CA ILE A 161 1.00 8.16 31.64
C ILE A 161 -0.26 7.33 31.93
N ASP A 162 -0.15 6.00 32.04
CA ASP A 162 -1.29 5.13 32.34
C ASP A 162 -1.83 5.34 33.78
N GLU A 163 -0.94 5.48 34.76
CA GLU A 163 -1.33 5.79 36.16
C GLU A 163 -2.04 7.14 36.28
N ALA A 164 -1.71 8.10 35.42
CA ALA A 164 -2.42 9.37 35.31
C ALA A 164 -3.75 9.29 34.54
N GLY A 165 -4.17 8.10 34.11
CA GLY A 165 -5.42 7.87 33.38
C GLY A 165 -5.34 8.14 31.88
N GLY A 166 -4.14 8.37 31.35
CA GLY A 166 -3.89 8.58 29.93
C GLY A 166 -3.88 7.28 29.11
N LEU A 167 -4.11 7.44 27.82
CA LEU A 167 -3.87 6.42 26.81
C LEU A 167 -2.42 6.50 26.33
N VAL A 168 -1.72 5.37 26.46
CA VAL A 168 -0.32 5.22 26.05
C VAL A 168 -0.25 4.54 24.69
N ILE A 169 0.28 5.25 23.69
CA ILE A 169 0.46 4.74 22.35
C ILE A 169 1.93 4.90 21.96
N ALA A 170 2.58 3.82 21.56
CA ALA A 170 3.93 3.93 21.01
C ALA A 170 3.83 4.54 19.60
N ALA A 171 4.47 5.68 19.37
CA ALA A 171 4.39 6.41 18.12
C ALA A 171 5.21 5.72 17.02
N HIS A 172 4.73 5.80 15.77
CA HIS A 172 5.37 5.35 14.52
C HIS A 172 6.42 4.22 14.71
N VAL A 173 5.98 3.11 15.30
CA VAL A 173 6.78 2.04 15.92
C VAL A 173 7.80 1.40 14.98
N ASN A 174 7.58 1.52 13.67
CA ASN A 174 8.42 1.00 12.59
C ASN A 174 9.28 2.07 11.87
N SER A 175 9.31 3.31 12.38
CA SER A 175 10.06 4.47 11.87
C SER A 175 11.30 4.78 12.71
N SER A 176 12.07 5.80 12.35
CA SER A 176 13.39 6.16 12.94
C SER A 176 13.38 6.53 14.43
N HIS A 177 12.22 6.84 15.01
CA HIS A 177 12.04 7.16 16.44
C HIS A 177 11.07 6.16 17.13
N GLY A 178 10.74 5.06 16.44
CA GLY A 178 9.81 4.04 16.93
C GLY A 178 10.49 2.95 17.76
N VAL A 179 9.78 2.45 18.76
CA VAL A 179 10.28 1.44 19.72
C VAL A 179 10.55 0.06 19.12
N ALA A 180 10.10 -0.23 17.89
CA ALA A 180 10.30 -1.52 17.21
C ALA A 180 11.07 -1.43 15.89
N MET A 181 11.94 -0.41 15.76
CA MET A 181 12.85 -0.28 14.63
C MET A 181 13.59 -1.56 14.27
N ARG A 182 13.69 -1.82 12.95
CA ARG A 182 14.54 -2.87 12.37
C ARG A 182 15.85 -2.24 11.91
N GLY A 183 16.98 -2.58 12.51
CA GLY A 183 18.31 -2.24 11.99
C GLY A 183 19.26 -1.53 12.96
N LEU A 184 18.76 -0.98 14.08
CA LEU A 184 19.63 -0.62 15.20
C LEU A 184 19.91 -1.88 16.03
N GLY A 185 21.13 -2.03 16.54
CA GLY A 185 21.60 -3.17 17.35
C GLY A 185 20.90 -3.35 18.71
N PHE A 186 19.69 -2.80 18.89
CA PHE A 186 18.84 -3.07 20.04
C PHE A 186 18.45 -4.55 20.04
N GLY A 187 18.82 -5.25 21.11
CA GLY A 187 18.54 -6.66 21.29
C GLY A 187 17.04 -6.96 21.19
N GLY A 188 16.68 -8.13 20.67
CA GLY A 188 15.28 -8.56 20.53
C GLY A 188 14.48 -8.48 21.83
N GLN A 189 15.14 -8.65 22.99
CA GLN A 189 14.54 -8.55 24.32
C GLN A 189 14.03 -7.14 24.67
N THR A 190 14.77 -6.09 24.33
CA THR A 190 14.33 -4.70 24.58
C THR A 190 13.07 -4.38 23.79
N ARG A 191 12.99 -4.86 22.53
CA ARG A 191 11.80 -4.69 21.70
C ARG A 191 10.59 -5.41 22.29
N ILE A 192 10.77 -6.63 22.80
CA ILE A 192 9.71 -7.37 23.47
C ILE A 192 9.22 -6.58 24.68
N ALA A 193 10.15 -6.13 25.54
CA ALA A 193 9.81 -5.32 26.71
C ALA A 193 9.00 -4.07 26.35
N TYR A 194 9.45 -3.28 25.37
CA TYR A 194 8.77 -2.02 24.98
C TYR A 194 7.44 -2.21 24.25
N THR A 195 7.16 -3.38 23.67
CA THR A 195 5.94 -3.61 22.88
C THR A 195 4.93 -4.53 23.56
N GLN A 196 5.33 -5.19 24.65
CA GLN A 196 4.48 -6.12 25.41
C GLN A 196 4.23 -5.67 26.85
N ASP A 197 4.74 -4.50 27.24
CA ASP A 197 4.49 -3.89 28.55
C ASP A 197 2.98 -3.72 28.82
N SER A 198 2.53 -3.96 30.05
CA SER A 198 1.11 -3.92 30.41
C SER A 198 0.47 -2.53 30.30
N HIS A 199 1.25 -1.47 30.48
CA HIS A 199 0.77 -0.07 30.44
C HIS A 199 0.65 0.45 29.00
N LEU A 200 1.19 -0.28 28.01
CA LEU A 200 1.05 0.08 26.61
C LEU A 200 -0.32 -0.35 26.07
N HIS A 201 -1.05 0.57 25.43
CA HIS A 201 -2.42 0.34 24.98
C HIS A 201 -2.52 0.05 23.47
N ALA A 202 -1.77 0.80 22.66
CA ALA A 202 -1.77 0.63 21.22
C ALA A 202 -0.38 0.90 20.60
N LEU A 203 -0.18 0.41 19.38
CA LEU A 203 1.00 0.62 18.57
C LEU A 203 0.61 1.41 17.32
N GLU A 204 1.19 2.58 17.14
CA GLU A 204 1.05 3.32 15.89
C GLU A 204 2.02 2.75 14.84
N VAL A 205 1.50 2.33 13.70
CA VAL A 205 2.30 1.71 12.63
C VAL A 205 2.07 2.41 11.30
N THR A 206 3.15 2.64 10.56
CA THR A 206 3.09 3.36 9.28
C THR A 206 2.82 2.44 8.07
N ASP A 207 2.75 1.11 8.29
CA ASP A 207 2.62 0.11 7.23
C ASP A 207 1.28 -0.66 7.25
N LEU A 208 0.26 -0.17 7.96
CA LEU A 208 -1.05 -0.83 8.09
C LEU A 208 -1.76 -1.02 6.73
N GLU A 209 -1.47 -0.17 5.74
CA GLU A 209 -2.00 -0.29 4.37
C GLU A 209 -1.28 -1.33 3.50
N LYS A 210 -0.04 -1.71 3.84
CA LYS A 210 0.76 -2.62 3.02
C LYS A 210 0.28 -4.06 3.21
N LYS A 211 0.13 -4.81 2.12
CA LYS A 211 -0.16 -6.26 2.17
C LYS A 211 1.14 -7.04 2.02
N GLY A 212 1.55 -7.81 3.03
CA GLY A 212 2.73 -8.65 2.95
C GLY A 212 2.98 -9.50 4.20
N ARG A 213 3.84 -10.51 4.10
CA ARG A 213 4.21 -11.38 5.24
C ARG A 213 5.05 -10.66 6.32
N ARG A 214 5.52 -9.45 6.04
CA ARG A 214 6.46 -8.67 6.88
C ARG A 214 5.83 -7.47 7.60
N THR A 215 4.51 -7.28 7.50
CA THR A 215 3.78 -6.16 8.10
C THR A 215 3.85 -6.16 9.62
N THR A 216 3.95 -4.99 10.23
CA THR A 216 4.02 -4.81 11.69
C THR A 216 2.79 -5.37 12.40
N ALA A 217 1.59 -5.19 11.84
CA ALA A 217 0.35 -5.72 12.43
C ALA A 217 0.32 -7.25 12.57
N ARG A 218 0.95 -7.98 11.63
CA ARG A 218 1.08 -9.45 11.70
C ARG A 218 2.17 -9.88 12.69
N PHE A 219 3.07 -8.99 13.04
CA PHE A 219 4.12 -9.29 14.01
C PHE A 219 3.59 -9.26 15.44
N PHE A 220 2.61 -8.40 15.72
CA PHE A 220 1.97 -8.21 17.02
C PHE A 220 0.54 -8.79 17.10
N ASP A 221 0.25 -9.83 16.30
CA ASP A 221 -1.06 -10.48 16.26
C ASP A 221 -1.26 -11.56 17.35
N GLY A 222 -0.25 -11.80 18.19
CA GLY A 222 -0.27 -12.83 19.24
C GLY A 222 0.11 -14.23 18.76
N SER A 223 0.38 -14.43 17.46
CA SER A 223 0.73 -15.76 16.91
C SER A 223 2.16 -16.20 17.20
N ARG A 224 3.02 -15.27 17.64
CA ARG A 224 4.44 -15.50 17.91
C ARG A 224 4.67 -15.78 19.40
N PRO A 225 5.39 -16.84 19.77
CA PRO A 225 5.70 -17.12 21.18
C PRO A 225 6.42 -15.96 21.88
N GLU A 226 7.24 -15.19 21.17
CA GLU A 226 7.97 -14.04 21.72
C GLU A 226 7.09 -12.79 21.91
N TYR A 227 5.91 -12.74 21.28
CA TYR A 227 4.96 -11.63 21.35
C TYR A 227 3.55 -12.16 21.64
N PRO A 228 3.32 -12.71 22.85
CA PRO A 228 2.08 -13.39 23.18
C PRO A 228 0.89 -12.44 23.36
N ARG A 229 1.12 -11.17 23.74
CA ARG A 229 0.08 -10.16 23.87
C ARG A 229 -0.21 -9.55 22.50
N ARG A 230 -1.40 -9.84 21.99
CA ARG A 230 -1.93 -9.19 20.79
C ARG A 230 -2.14 -7.70 21.07
N MET A 231 -1.65 -6.84 20.19
CA MET A 231 -1.72 -5.38 20.34
C MET A 231 -2.65 -4.75 19.32
N HIS A 232 -3.30 -3.64 19.68
CA HIS A 232 -4.03 -2.81 18.72
C HIS A 232 -3.03 -2.05 17.85
N CYS A 233 -3.03 -2.31 16.55
CA CYS A 233 -2.22 -1.56 15.60
C CYS A 233 -3.07 -0.48 14.94
N ILE A 234 -2.71 0.78 15.15
CA ILE A 234 -3.39 1.95 14.60
C ILE A 234 -2.47 2.71 13.64
N GLN A 235 -3.02 3.66 12.91
CA GLN A 235 -2.28 4.61 12.10
C GLN A 235 -2.82 6.02 12.35
N ALA A 236 -1.91 7.00 12.34
CA ALA A 236 -2.24 8.41 12.41
C ALA A 236 -1.43 9.18 11.36
N SER A 237 -1.79 10.44 11.15
CA SER A 237 -1.18 11.25 10.10
C SER A 237 0.21 11.73 10.45
N ASP A 238 0.55 11.91 11.74
CA ASP A 238 1.82 12.51 12.17
C ASP A 238 2.02 13.85 11.45
N ALA A 239 0.91 14.62 11.39
CA ALA A 239 0.79 15.77 10.50
C ALA A 239 1.49 17.00 11.09
N HIS A 240 2.40 17.55 10.29
CA HIS A 240 3.16 18.78 10.56
C HIS A 240 2.71 19.95 9.69
N ARG A 241 1.57 19.80 9.02
CA ARG A 241 0.97 20.78 8.09
C ARG A 241 -0.51 20.47 7.84
N LEU A 242 -1.25 21.45 7.30
CA LEU A 242 -2.69 21.28 7.02
C LEU A 242 -2.94 20.29 5.89
N THR A 243 -2.28 20.49 4.75
CA THR A 243 -2.49 19.70 3.52
C THR A 243 -1.21 19.03 3.07
N ARG A 244 -1.32 17.83 2.52
CA ARG A 244 -0.19 17.08 1.95
C ARG A 244 0.57 17.91 0.93
N ASP A 245 1.89 17.80 0.93
CA ASP A 245 2.71 18.37 -0.13
C ASP A 245 2.46 17.65 -1.48
N PRO A 246 2.05 18.35 -2.55
CA PRO A 246 2.01 17.78 -3.90
C PRO A 246 3.41 17.50 -4.47
N GLY A 247 4.45 18.15 -3.94
CA GLY A 247 5.82 18.21 -4.45
C GLY A 247 6.74 17.04 -4.11
N GLY A 248 6.20 15.87 -3.77
CA GLY A 248 6.98 14.64 -3.47
C GLY A 248 7.79 14.07 -4.65
N VAL A 249 7.89 14.79 -5.78
CA VAL A 249 8.76 14.50 -6.91
C VAL A 249 9.87 15.55 -6.96
N GLY A 250 10.87 15.47 -6.08
CA GLY A 250 12.08 16.29 -6.24
C GLY A 250 12.89 16.70 -5.01
N HIS A 251 12.40 16.56 -3.78
CA HIS A 251 13.20 16.91 -2.59
C HIS A 251 14.14 15.77 -2.16
N ARG A 252 15.41 16.12 -1.88
CA ARG A 252 16.51 15.20 -1.51
C ARG A 252 16.34 14.46 -0.17
N SER A 253 15.23 14.70 0.53
CA SER A 253 14.77 13.93 1.68
C SER A 253 13.45 13.28 1.26
N GLY A 254 13.46 11.98 0.96
CA GLY A 254 12.28 11.23 0.49
C GLY A 254 11.14 11.07 1.51
N ARG A 255 10.99 11.99 2.48
CA ARG A 255 9.86 12.04 3.41
C ARG A 255 8.72 12.85 2.79
N GLN A 256 7.64 12.16 2.47
CA GLN A 256 6.37 12.80 2.13
C GLN A 256 5.74 13.30 3.44
N HIS A 257 5.72 14.62 3.65
CA HIS A 257 5.01 15.21 4.79
C HIS A 257 3.50 15.06 4.56
N LEU A 258 2.85 14.35 5.47
CA LEU A 258 1.41 14.11 5.45
C LEU A 258 0.69 15.35 6.00
N GLY A 259 -0.50 15.60 5.45
CA GLY A 259 -1.43 16.56 6.03
C GLY A 259 -2.39 15.90 7.01
N ILE A 260 -3.13 16.73 7.75
CA ILE A 260 -4.16 16.29 8.70
C ILE A 260 -5.14 15.32 8.00
N GLY A 261 -5.37 14.16 8.60
CA GLY A 261 -6.30 13.15 8.09
C GLY A 261 -5.86 12.43 6.81
N ASP A 262 -4.58 12.48 6.43
CA ASP A 262 -4.05 11.66 5.32
C ASP A 262 -3.90 10.18 5.70
N ARG A 263 -3.68 9.88 6.98
CA ARG A 263 -3.73 8.52 7.53
C ARG A 263 -4.64 8.53 8.75
N VAL A 264 -5.62 7.64 8.73
CA VAL A 264 -6.72 7.66 9.70
C VAL A 264 -7.01 6.23 10.12
N THR A 265 -7.36 6.04 11.38
CA THR A 265 -7.87 4.75 11.89
C THR A 265 -9.39 4.84 12.00
N GLU A 266 -10.09 3.78 11.60
CA GLU A 266 -11.51 3.64 11.92
C GLU A 266 -11.67 2.77 13.16
N VAL A 267 -12.44 3.27 14.12
CA VAL A 267 -12.76 2.60 15.39
C VAL A 267 -14.26 2.42 15.53
N LEU A 268 -14.68 1.25 16.03
CA LEU A 268 -16.09 0.90 16.21
C LEU A 268 -16.51 1.17 17.66
N MET A 269 -17.32 2.21 17.86
CA MET A 269 -17.64 2.73 19.20
C MET A 269 -19.12 3.10 19.34
N PRO A 270 -19.71 2.95 20.55
CA PRO A 270 -21.12 3.30 20.81
C PRO A 270 -21.34 4.82 20.90
N GLU A 271 -20.33 5.56 21.35
CA GLU A 271 -20.35 7.02 21.47
C GLU A 271 -18.95 7.59 21.20
N VAL A 272 -18.88 8.90 20.89
CA VAL A 272 -17.64 9.62 20.64
C VAL A 272 -17.20 10.26 21.94
N SER A 273 -16.35 9.56 22.70
CA SER A 273 -15.84 9.98 24.02
C SER A 273 -14.47 9.36 24.28
N PHE A 274 -13.66 9.98 25.14
CA PHE A 274 -12.37 9.43 25.54
C PHE A 274 -12.52 8.07 26.25
N GLU A 275 -13.52 7.91 27.11
CA GLU A 275 -13.75 6.71 27.91
C GLU A 275 -14.02 5.50 27.02
N ALA A 276 -14.89 5.66 26.02
CA ALA A 276 -15.17 4.61 25.05
C ALA A 276 -13.95 4.27 24.17
N LEU A 277 -13.09 5.25 23.86
CA LEU A 277 -11.85 5.04 23.10
C LEU A 277 -10.85 4.24 23.95
N ARG A 278 -10.75 4.60 25.23
CA ARG A 278 -9.91 3.92 26.20
C ARG A 278 -10.36 2.49 26.45
N GLU A 279 -11.65 2.26 26.63
CA GLU A 279 -12.24 0.92 26.76
C GLU A 279 -11.96 0.06 25.53
N LEU A 280 -12.02 0.64 24.32
CA LEU A 280 -11.73 -0.07 23.09
C LEU A 280 -10.26 -0.54 23.03
N PHE A 281 -9.29 0.32 23.38
CA PHE A 281 -7.87 -0.06 23.37
C PHE A 281 -7.46 -0.96 24.53
N LEU A 282 -8.14 -0.89 25.68
CA LEU A 282 -7.99 -1.85 26.77
C LEU A 282 -8.65 -3.21 26.47
N GLY A 283 -9.67 -3.21 25.61
CA GLY A 283 -10.41 -4.41 25.23
C GLY A 283 -9.63 -5.34 24.30
N ASN A 284 -10.00 -6.62 24.31
CA ASN A 284 -9.40 -7.65 23.45
C ASN A 284 -10.13 -7.83 22.10
N ASP A 285 -11.05 -6.93 21.77
CA ASP A 285 -11.80 -6.98 20.51
C ASP A 285 -11.10 -6.17 19.42
N PHE A 286 -10.10 -6.80 18.81
CA PHE A 286 -9.31 -6.23 17.72
C PHE A 286 -10.07 -6.09 16.40
N ALA A 287 -11.31 -6.59 16.29
CA ALA A 287 -12.14 -6.38 15.10
C ALA A 287 -12.77 -4.98 15.08
N ARG A 288 -12.72 -4.26 16.21
CA ARG A 288 -13.23 -2.89 16.35
C ARG A 288 -12.27 -1.82 15.83
N THR A 289 -11.07 -2.19 15.36
CA THR A 289 -10.09 -1.26 14.77
C THR A 289 -9.74 -1.69 13.35
N ARG A 290 -9.67 -0.73 12.42
CA ARG A 290 -9.20 -1.00 11.06
C ARG A 290 -8.57 0.25 10.41
N PRO A 291 -7.63 0.11 9.47
CA PRO A 291 -7.17 1.24 8.68
C PRO A 291 -8.34 1.85 7.91
N TYR A 292 -8.51 3.17 7.99
CA TYR A 292 -9.31 3.85 6.99
C TYR A 292 -8.59 3.74 5.65
N ARG A 293 -9.26 3.13 4.68
CA ARG A 293 -8.90 3.26 3.29
C ARG A 293 -9.90 4.23 2.71
N ALA A 294 -9.49 5.50 2.58
CA ALA A 294 -10.19 6.40 1.67
C ALA A 294 -10.40 5.61 0.38
N THR A 295 -11.62 5.59 -0.15
CA THR A 295 -11.95 4.95 -1.42
C THR A 295 -10.99 5.52 -2.44
N ARG A 296 -9.82 4.85 -2.62
CA ARG A 296 -8.76 5.34 -3.47
C ARG A 296 -9.40 5.51 -4.84
N ALA A 297 -9.09 6.61 -5.50
CA ALA A 297 -9.32 6.73 -6.93
C ALA A 297 -9.01 5.37 -7.58
N PRO A 298 -9.90 4.86 -8.46
CA PRO A 298 -9.89 3.47 -8.89
C PRO A 298 -8.47 3.05 -9.21
N VAL A 299 -7.98 2.01 -8.52
CA VAL A 299 -6.61 1.51 -8.70
C VAL A 299 -6.41 1.31 -10.19
N ASP A 300 -5.49 2.06 -10.77
CA ASP A 300 -5.17 1.96 -12.18
C ASP A 300 -4.39 0.67 -12.40
N HIS A 301 -5.13 -0.44 -12.53
CA HIS A 301 -4.59 -1.76 -12.76
C HIS A 301 -3.74 -1.83 -14.03
N ILE A 302 -3.97 -0.92 -14.98
CA ILE A 302 -3.17 -0.82 -16.21
C ILE A 302 -1.80 -0.23 -15.87
N GLN A 303 -1.73 0.80 -15.03
CA GLN A 303 -0.44 1.37 -14.61
C GLN A 303 0.40 0.37 -13.82
N ALA A 304 -0.20 -0.40 -12.91
CA ALA A 304 0.49 -1.49 -12.21
C ALA A 304 1.03 -2.55 -13.19
N ALA A 305 0.24 -2.93 -14.20
CA ALA A 305 0.68 -3.86 -15.23
C ALA A 305 1.87 -3.31 -16.07
N ARG A 306 1.92 -1.99 -16.31
CA ARG A 306 3.06 -1.36 -17.02
C ARG A 306 4.33 -1.34 -16.18
N GLU A 307 4.22 -1.17 -14.87
CA GLU A 307 5.36 -1.24 -13.95
C GLU A 307 5.95 -2.65 -13.89
N GLU A 308 5.11 -3.68 -14.01
CA GLU A 308 5.55 -5.07 -14.14
C GLU A 308 6.14 -5.40 -15.53
N GLY A 309 5.71 -4.70 -16.57
CA GLY A 309 6.23 -4.84 -17.94
C GLY A 309 5.70 -6.07 -18.68
N ALA A 310 6.07 -6.23 -19.96
CA ALA A 310 5.62 -7.37 -20.77
C ALA A 310 6.11 -8.69 -20.15
N SER A 311 5.27 -9.73 -20.21
CA SER A 311 5.56 -11.05 -19.64
C SER A 311 4.92 -12.18 -20.45
N ILE A 312 5.05 -13.42 -19.97
CA ILE A 312 4.46 -14.61 -20.62
C ILE A 312 2.92 -14.56 -20.65
N VAL A 313 2.31 -13.70 -19.83
CA VAL A 313 0.85 -13.53 -19.74
C VAL A 313 0.37 -12.10 -20.04
N GLN A 314 1.26 -11.16 -20.37
CA GLN A 314 0.85 -9.79 -20.71
C GLN A 314 1.67 -9.16 -21.83
N ASP A 315 0.99 -8.42 -22.71
CA ASP A 315 1.57 -7.72 -23.85
C ASP A 315 0.94 -6.32 -24.04
N PHE A 316 1.72 -5.36 -24.55
CA PHE A 316 1.30 -3.97 -24.72
C PHE A 316 1.51 -3.52 -26.18
N GLN A 317 0.47 -2.96 -26.79
CA GLN A 317 0.45 -2.55 -28.19
C GLN A 317 -0.01 -1.10 -28.32
N VAL A 318 0.85 -0.23 -28.85
CA VAL A 318 0.57 1.22 -28.96
C VAL A 318 -0.50 1.52 -30.03
N GLY A 319 -0.62 0.68 -31.06
CA GLY A 319 -1.54 0.93 -32.17
C GLY A 319 -2.25 -0.33 -32.68
N TYR A 320 -3.37 -0.13 -33.37
CA TYR A 320 -4.30 -1.19 -33.79
C TYR A 320 -4.67 -1.11 -35.29
N THR A 321 -3.89 -0.37 -36.08
CA THR A 321 -4.19 -0.14 -37.50
C THR A 321 -3.82 -1.34 -38.39
N ARG A 322 -4.63 -1.56 -39.44
CA ARG A 322 -4.34 -2.54 -40.51
C ARG A 322 -3.09 -2.15 -41.31
N ARG A 323 -2.91 -0.85 -41.61
CA ARG A 323 -1.69 -0.31 -42.24
C ARG A 323 -0.55 -0.32 -41.21
N GLY A 324 0.53 -1.04 -41.53
CA GLY A 324 1.73 -1.15 -40.69
C GLY A 324 1.87 -2.45 -39.88
N GLY A 325 1.06 -3.49 -40.14
CA GLY A 325 1.24 -4.82 -39.55
C GLY A 325 0.90 -4.97 -38.06
N ARG A 326 0.49 -3.88 -37.39
CA ARG A 326 0.18 -3.87 -35.94
C ARG A 326 -1.03 -4.73 -35.59
N LEU A 327 -2.07 -4.75 -36.43
CA LEU A 327 -3.20 -5.67 -36.25
C LEU A 327 -2.75 -7.14 -36.29
N HIS A 328 -1.82 -7.48 -37.17
CA HIS A 328 -1.28 -8.84 -37.25
C HIS A 328 -0.46 -9.19 -36.00
N ALA A 329 0.29 -8.24 -35.43
CA ALA A 329 1.01 -8.43 -34.17
C ALA A 329 0.06 -8.72 -33.01
N ILE A 330 -1.08 -8.01 -32.93
CA ILE A 330 -2.13 -8.27 -31.92
C ILE A 330 -2.69 -9.69 -32.09
N LEU A 331 -3.03 -10.10 -33.31
CA LEU A 331 -3.55 -11.45 -33.57
C LEU A 331 -2.52 -12.53 -33.26
N ALA A 332 -1.25 -12.33 -33.63
CA ALA A 332 -0.16 -13.22 -33.28
C ALA A 332 -0.03 -13.38 -31.76
N ALA A 333 -0.13 -12.28 -31.01
CA ALA A 333 -0.10 -12.32 -29.54
C ALA A 333 -1.30 -13.10 -28.98
N VAL A 334 -2.52 -12.86 -29.48
CA VAL A 334 -3.73 -13.59 -29.06
C VAL A 334 -3.59 -15.10 -29.35
N CYS A 335 -3.16 -15.46 -30.56
CA CYS A 335 -2.92 -16.86 -30.94
C CYS A 335 -1.87 -17.52 -30.03
N ALA A 336 -0.79 -16.79 -29.72
CA ALA A 336 0.26 -17.28 -28.84
C ALA A 336 -0.20 -17.46 -27.39
N PHE A 337 -1.02 -16.56 -26.86
CA PHE A 337 -1.61 -16.70 -25.53
C PHE A 337 -2.55 -17.91 -25.45
N ALA A 338 -3.39 -18.11 -26.47
CA ALA A 338 -4.28 -19.27 -26.55
C ALA A 338 -3.50 -20.60 -26.52
N ASN A 339 -2.37 -20.67 -27.23
CA ASN A 339 -1.52 -21.87 -27.29
C ASN A 339 -0.64 -22.09 -26.05
N THR A 340 -0.55 -21.12 -25.13
CA THR A 340 0.36 -21.19 -23.96
C THR A 340 -0.42 -21.20 -22.64
N ASN A 341 -0.41 -20.11 -21.88
CA ASN A 341 -0.98 -20.01 -20.53
C ASN A 341 -2.21 -19.07 -20.46
N GLY A 342 -2.71 -18.61 -21.60
CA GLY A 342 -3.61 -17.45 -21.65
C GLY A 342 -2.86 -16.15 -21.34
N GLY A 343 -3.56 -15.03 -21.38
CA GLY A 343 -2.95 -13.73 -21.10
C GLY A 343 -3.85 -12.54 -21.40
N THR A 344 -3.27 -11.35 -21.25
CA THR A 344 -3.95 -10.07 -21.49
C THR A 344 -3.14 -9.20 -22.45
N VAL A 345 -3.80 -8.69 -23.50
CA VAL A 345 -3.23 -7.69 -24.42
C VAL A 345 -3.85 -6.33 -24.12
N TYR A 346 -3.02 -5.32 -23.87
CA TYR A 346 -3.45 -3.93 -23.72
C TYR A 346 -3.16 -3.15 -25.01
N ILE A 347 -4.16 -2.47 -25.55
CA ILE A 347 -4.12 -1.79 -26.85
C ILE A 347 -4.36 -0.28 -26.67
N GLY A 348 -3.49 0.53 -27.27
CA GLY A 348 -3.46 1.99 -27.11
C GLY A 348 -2.44 2.45 -26.06
N ILE A 349 -1.52 1.59 -25.63
CA ILE A 349 -0.55 1.88 -24.59
C ILE A 349 0.80 1.22 -24.86
N SER A 350 1.89 1.88 -24.44
CA SER A 350 3.24 1.33 -24.53
C SER A 350 3.63 0.57 -23.26
N ALA A 351 4.61 -0.33 -23.41
CA ALA A 351 5.17 -1.08 -22.28
C ALA A 351 6.02 -0.21 -21.33
N ASP A 352 6.43 1.00 -21.73
CA ASP A 352 7.19 1.91 -20.86
C ASP A 352 6.22 2.62 -19.90
N PRO A 353 6.33 2.46 -18.57
CA PRO A 353 5.45 3.11 -17.60
C PRO A 353 5.60 4.64 -17.53
N ARG A 354 6.67 5.22 -18.08
CA ARG A 354 6.95 6.67 -18.05
C ARG A 354 6.36 7.43 -19.23
N GLU A 355 6.05 6.75 -20.33
CA GLU A 355 5.42 7.38 -21.49
C GLU A 355 3.93 7.66 -21.22
N ARG A 356 3.38 8.71 -21.83
CA ARG A 356 1.93 8.96 -21.76
C ARG A 356 1.18 7.97 -22.66
N PRO A 357 0.09 7.33 -22.19
CA PRO A 357 -0.72 6.45 -23.01
C PRO A 357 -1.23 7.18 -24.27
N ALA A 358 -1.02 6.57 -25.45
CA ALA A 358 -1.49 7.13 -26.72
C ALA A 358 -3.02 7.12 -26.84
N GLY A 359 -3.65 6.13 -26.21
CA GLY A 359 -5.10 5.98 -26.16
C GLY A 359 -5.74 5.47 -27.43
N VAL A 360 -7.04 5.22 -27.33
CA VAL A 360 -7.89 4.79 -28.43
C VAL A 360 -8.98 5.83 -28.67
N SER A 361 -8.98 6.42 -29.87
CA SER A 361 -9.93 7.48 -30.26
C SER A 361 -11.37 7.01 -30.39
N ASN A 362 -11.62 5.77 -30.83
CA ASN A 362 -12.97 5.18 -30.89
C ASN A 362 -13.01 3.74 -30.33
N PRO A 363 -13.07 3.56 -28.99
CA PRO A 363 -12.94 2.25 -28.36
C PRO A 363 -14.02 1.26 -28.78
N SER A 364 -15.28 1.66 -28.89
CA SER A 364 -16.39 0.77 -29.24
C SER A 364 -16.27 0.18 -30.65
N GLN A 365 -15.76 0.97 -31.61
CA GLN A 365 -15.51 0.47 -32.96
C GLN A 365 -14.31 -0.48 -33.00
N VAL A 366 -13.26 -0.19 -32.22
CA VAL A 366 -12.05 -1.03 -32.12
C VAL A 366 -12.37 -2.37 -31.47
N VAL A 367 -13.17 -2.38 -30.40
CA VAL A 367 -13.64 -3.62 -29.74
C VAL A 367 -14.37 -4.52 -30.74
N LYS A 368 -15.37 -4.00 -31.44
CA LYS A 368 -16.13 -4.76 -32.45
C LYS A 368 -15.25 -5.29 -33.58
N SER A 369 -14.34 -4.45 -34.08
CA SER A 369 -13.44 -4.82 -35.17
C SER A 369 -12.47 -5.91 -34.73
N LEU A 370 -11.89 -5.82 -33.53
CA LEU A 370 -10.97 -6.84 -33.00
C LEU A 370 -11.67 -8.17 -32.74
N GLN A 371 -12.88 -8.15 -32.18
CA GLN A 371 -13.67 -9.36 -31.96
C GLN A 371 -13.96 -10.07 -33.30
N ALA A 372 -14.44 -9.34 -34.30
CA ALA A 372 -14.72 -9.91 -35.63
C ALA A 372 -13.46 -10.47 -36.31
N GLU A 373 -12.33 -9.77 -36.18
CA GLU A 373 -11.04 -10.22 -36.75
C GLU A 373 -10.49 -11.47 -36.06
N ILE A 374 -10.59 -11.54 -34.73
CA ILE A 374 -10.17 -12.71 -33.96
C ILE A 374 -11.04 -13.92 -34.32
N GLU A 375 -12.37 -13.75 -34.38
CA GLU A 375 -13.30 -14.83 -34.70
C GLU A 375 -13.14 -15.33 -36.14
N HIS A 376 -12.84 -14.44 -37.09
CA HIS A 376 -12.67 -14.81 -38.49
C HIS A 376 -11.31 -15.46 -38.79
N ARG A 377 -10.23 -15.03 -38.12
CA ARG A 377 -8.86 -15.45 -38.49
C ARG A 377 -8.24 -16.48 -37.57
N ILE A 378 -8.74 -16.67 -36.36
CA ILE A 378 -8.21 -17.67 -35.43
C ILE A 378 -9.09 -18.92 -35.45
N THR A 379 -8.48 -20.05 -35.81
CA THR A 379 -9.09 -21.37 -35.85
C THR A 379 -8.34 -22.29 -34.90
N PRO A 380 -8.98 -23.05 -33.99
CA PRO A 380 -10.41 -23.11 -33.66
C PRO A 380 -10.97 -21.83 -33.01
N ARG A 381 -12.30 -21.70 -32.94
CA ARG A 381 -12.97 -20.51 -32.35
C ARG A 381 -12.53 -20.30 -30.90
N LEU A 382 -12.18 -19.05 -30.59
CA LEU A 382 -11.66 -18.66 -29.28
C LEU A 382 -12.58 -17.61 -28.62
N GLY A 383 -13.10 -17.93 -27.43
CA GLY A 383 -13.88 -17.00 -26.63
C GLY A 383 -13.01 -15.96 -25.94
N VAL A 384 -12.75 -14.83 -26.59
CA VAL A 384 -11.99 -13.71 -26.01
C VAL A 384 -12.92 -12.68 -25.39
N THR A 385 -12.50 -12.10 -24.26
CA THR A 385 -13.21 -11.01 -23.61
C THR A 385 -12.50 -9.70 -23.94
N VAL A 386 -13.23 -8.71 -24.49
CA VAL A 386 -12.66 -7.44 -24.93
C VAL A 386 -13.39 -6.28 -24.26
N ASP A 387 -12.67 -5.54 -23.41
CA ASP A 387 -13.22 -4.50 -22.55
C ASP A 387 -12.54 -3.16 -22.83
N VAL A 388 -13.22 -2.06 -22.48
CA VAL A 388 -12.61 -0.72 -22.44
C VAL A 388 -12.30 -0.37 -20.99
N GLN A 389 -11.06 0.01 -20.73
CA GLN A 389 -10.61 0.50 -19.43
C GLN A 389 -10.04 1.91 -19.55
N GLN A 390 -9.98 2.65 -18.45
CA GLN A 390 -9.47 4.01 -18.40
C GLN A 390 -8.22 4.04 -17.53
N THR A 391 -7.15 4.66 -18.05
CA THR A 391 -5.87 4.88 -17.37
C THR A 391 -5.39 6.29 -17.68
N GLN A 392 -4.98 7.05 -16.66
CA GLN A 392 -4.54 8.45 -16.82
C GLN A 392 -5.49 9.31 -17.68
N ASP A 393 -6.82 9.17 -17.49
CA ASP A 393 -7.89 9.82 -18.26
C ASP A 393 -7.96 9.49 -19.76
N VAL A 394 -7.27 8.44 -20.18
CA VAL A 394 -7.25 7.93 -21.54
C VAL A 394 -7.90 6.55 -21.61
N LYS A 395 -8.70 6.30 -22.65
CA LYS A 395 -9.36 5.01 -22.90
C LYS A 395 -8.41 4.04 -23.60
N VAL A 396 -8.28 2.84 -23.03
CA VAL A 396 -7.43 1.73 -23.50
C VAL A 396 -8.31 0.50 -23.67
N VAL A 397 -8.02 -0.35 -24.67
CA VAL A 397 -8.75 -1.60 -24.89
C VAL A 397 -7.96 -2.76 -24.30
N ARG A 398 -8.61 -3.59 -23.50
CA ARG A 398 -8.04 -4.79 -22.87
C ARG A 398 -8.65 -6.03 -23.50
N VAL A 399 -7.81 -6.92 -24.03
CA VAL A 399 -8.22 -8.22 -24.58
C VAL A 399 -7.73 -9.31 -23.63
N VAL A 400 -8.65 -10.00 -22.96
CA VAL A 400 -8.36 -11.14 -22.10
C VAL A 400 -8.53 -12.42 -22.91
N VAL A 401 -7.45 -13.18 -23.02
CA VAL A 401 -7.35 -14.40 -23.80
C VAL A 401 -7.25 -15.58 -22.85
N PRO A 402 -8.24 -16.49 -22.81
CA PRO A 402 -8.13 -17.70 -22.01
C PRO A 402 -7.05 -18.61 -22.60
N ARG A 403 -6.55 -19.54 -21.78
CA ARG A 403 -5.82 -20.69 -22.31
C ARG A 403 -6.77 -21.50 -23.16
N GLY A 404 -6.36 -21.78 -24.40
CA GLY A 404 -7.18 -22.52 -25.35
C GLY A 404 -7.33 -23.98 -24.95
N ASN A 405 -8.53 -24.52 -25.15
CA ASN A 405 -8.85 -25.91 -24.81
C ASN A 405 -8.48 -26.88 -25.93
N ASP A 406 -8.45 -26.39 -27.18
CA ASP A 406 -8.19 -27.20 -28.38
C ASP A 406 -6.93 -26.70 -29.14
N PRO A 407 -5.74 -26.68 -28.52
CA PRO A 407 -4.53 -26.34 -29.25
C PRO A 407 -4.17 -27.43 -30.27
N PRO A 408 -3.59 -27.07 -31.44
CA PRO A 408 -3.06 -25.75 -31.75
C PRO A 408 -4.11 -24.81 -32.36
N TYR A 409 -4.14 -23.58 -31.84
CA TYR A 409 -4.79 -22.44 -32.49
C TYR A 409 -3.86 -21.88 -33.56
N ALA A 410 -4.42 -21.56 -34.72
CA ALA A 410 -3.71 -21.05 -35.88
C ALA A 410 -4.40 -19.80 -36.43
N ILE A 411 -3.60 -18.89 -36.98
CA ILE A 411 -4.05 -17.74 -37.76
C ILE A 411 -4.09 -18.15 -39.24
N ASP A 412 -5.15 -17.79 -39.95
CA ASP A 412 -5.35 -18.13 -41.37
C ASP A 412 -5.11 -19.65 -41.62
N ASP A 413 -5.63 -20.49 -40.72
CA ASP A 413 -5.60 -21.97 -40.73
C ASP A 413 -4.22 -22.66 -40.69
N SER A 414 -3.11 -21.91 -40.77
CA SER A 414 -1.77 -22.48 -40.96
C SER A 414 -0.68 -21.89 -40.08
N LYS A 415 -0.84 -20.66 -39.59
CA LYS A 415 0.20 -19.96 -38.84
C LYS A 415 -0.02 -20.10 -37.34
N ILE A 416 0.72 -21.01 -36.72
CA ILE A 416 0.66 -21.25 -35.27
C ILE A 416 1.71 -20.36 -34.59
N TYR A 417 1.30 -19.63 -33.55
CA TYR A 417 2.20 -18.81 -32.75
C TYR A 417 2.31 -19.34 -31.32
N VAL A 418 3.48 -19.16 -30.71
CA VAL A 418 3.75 -19.45 -29.29
C VAL A 418 4.49 -18.27 -28.67
N ARG A 419 4.29 -18.08 -27.36
CA ARG A 419 4.96 -17.03 -26.59
C ARG A 419 5.99 -17.64 -25.66
N SER A 420 7.19 -17.09 -25.68
CA SER A 420 8.27 -17.43 -24.75
C SER A 420 8.75 -16.15 -24.07
N GLU A 421 8.65 -16.10 -22.74
CA GLU A 421 8.92 -14.90 -21.94
C GLU A 421 8.12 -13.69 -22.44
N THR A 422 8.74 -12.81 -23.22
CA THR A 422 8.14 -11.56 -23.73
C THR A 422 7.99 -11.56 -25.25
N GLU A 423 8.41 -12.62 -25.93
CA GLU A 423 8.48 -12.68 -27.38
C GLU A 423 7.41 -13.62 -27.96
N THR A 424 6.72 -13.15 -28.99
CA THR A 424 5.74 -13.92 -29.76
C THR A 424 6.36 -14.35 -31.09
N SER A 425 6.35 -15.65 -31.39
CA SER A 425 7.00 -16.21 -32.57
C SER A 425 6.17 -17.31 -33.24
N MET A 426 6.42 -17.59 -34.51
CA MET A 426 5.85 -18.76 -35.18
C MET A 426 6.40 -20.05 -34.57
N ALA A 427 5.51 -20.98 -34.24
CA ALA A 427 5.85 -22.26 -33.63
C ALA A 427 6.68 -23.12 -34.60
N VAL A 428 7.77 -23.70 -34.10
CA VAL A 428 8.52 -24.72 -34.86
C VAL A 428 7.83 -26.08 -34.78
N ARG A 429 8.19 -27.01 -35.66
CA ARG A 429 7.57 -28.36 -35.76
C ARG A 429 7.39 -29.02 -34.39
N ASP A 430 8.44 -29.05 -33.57
CA ASP A 430 8.39 -29.76 -32.29
C ASP A 430 7.56 -29.01 -31.24
N GLU A 431 7.50 -27.68 -31.30
CA GLU A 431 6.55 -26.89 -30.48
C GLU A 431 5.11 -27.26 -30.85
N ILE A 432 4.80 -27.40 -32.14
CA ILE A 432 3.48 -27.82 -32.64
C ILE A 432 3.15 -29.25 -32.17
N VAL A 433 4.10 -30.18 -32.29
CA VAL A 433 3.91 -31.57 -31.82
C VAL A 433 3.66 -31.60 -30.31
N ASN A 434 4.38 -30.78 -29.54
CA ASN A 434 4.20 -30.69 -28.09
C ASN A 434 2.84 -30.09 -27.72
N LEU A 435 2.33 -29.10 -28.46
CA LEU A 435 0.99 -28.56 -28.27
C LEU A 435 -0.08 -29.64 -28.49
N VAL A 436 0.02 -30.41 -29.56
CA VAL A 436 -0.92 -31.50 -29.89
C VAL A 436 -0.87 -32.62 -28.83
N ARG A 437 0.34 -33.02 -28.40
CA ARG A 437 0.51 -34.06 -27.36
C ARG A 437 -0.09 -33.63 -26.03
N ARG A 438 0.04 -32.35 -25.66
CA ARG A 438 -0.57 -31.79 -24.45
C ARG A 438 -2.09 -31.73 -24.53
N ALA A 439 -2.65 -31.46 -25.71
CA ALA A 439 -4.11 -31.45 -25.93
C ALA A 439 -4.72 -32.85 -25.76
N LEU A 440 -4.02 -33.90 -26.21
CA LEU A 440 -4.48 -35.29 -26.17
C LEU A 440 -4.29 -35.98 -24.80
N GLY A 441 -3.89 -35.25 -23.76
CA GLY A 441 -3.77 -35.79 -22.39
C GLY A 441 -2.65 -36.80 -22.19
N GLY A 442 -1.71 -36.94 -23.14
CA GLY A 442 -0.57 -37.85 -22.98
C GLY A 442 0.37 -37.34 -21.88
N PRO A 443 0.80 -38.17 -20.91
CA PRO A 443 1.85 -37.77 -19.99
C PRO A 443 3.10 -37.45 -20.79
N SER A 444 3.50 -36.18 -20.79
CA SER A 444 4.82 -35.79 -21.29
C SER A 444 5.86 -36.10 -20.21
N VAL A 445 6.03 -37.39 -19.93
CA VAL A 445 7.19 -37.90 -19.22
C VAL A 445 8.00 -38.65 -20.27
N VAL A 446 8.95 -37.96 -20.89
CA VAL A 446 10.17 -38.68 -21.28
C VAL A 446 10.80 -39.12 -19.96
N PRO A 447 11.05 -40.42 -19.72
CA PRO A 447 11.80 -40.83 -18.56
C PRO A 447 13.13 -40.08 -18.59
N ALA A 448 13.41 -39.30 -17.55
CA ALA A 448 14.76 -38.86 -17.32
C ALA A 448 15.55 -40.13 -16.98
N GLU A 449 16.36 -40.62 -17.92
CA GLU A 449 17.43 -41.53 -17.55
C GLU A 449 18.30 -40.80 -16.52
N GLU A 450 18.33 -41.33 -15.30
CA GLU A 450 19.24 -40.89 -14.25
C GLU A 450 20.68 -41.16 -14.67
N SER A 451 21.31 -40.19 -15.32
CA SER A 451 22.76 -40.15 -15.37
C SER A 451 23.28 -39.66 -14.02
N VAL A 452 23.74 -40.61 -13.22
CA VAL A 452 24.36 -40.40 -11.91
C VAL A 452 25.54 -39.44 -12.04
N GLY A 453 25.45 -38.32 -11.31
CA GLY A 453 26.58 -37.45 -10.99
C GLY A 453 26.84 -36.32 -11.98
N ARG A 454 26.22 -35.15 -11.75
CA ARG A 454 26.82 -33.82 -11.96
C ARG A 454 25.91 -32.73 -11.38
N ILE A 455 26.55 -31.69 -10.88
CA ILE A 455 26.05 -30.46 -10.24
C ILE A 455 24.69 -30.04 -10.82
N GLU A 456 23.70 -29.74 -9.97
CA GLU A 456 22.39 -29.23 -10.40
C GLU A 456 22.60 -28.02 -11.33
N PRO A 457 22.21 -28.12 -12.62
CA PRO A 457 22.36 -27.00 -13.52
C PRO A 457 21.43 -25.86 -13.09
N PRO A 458 21.77 -24.60 -13.42
CA PRO A 458 20.94 -23.46 -13.06
C PRO A 458 19.51 -23.67 -13.57
N ARG A 459 18.52 -23.43 -12.70
CA ARG A 459 17.06 -23.57 -12.99
C ARG A 459 16.55 -22.63 -14.09
N THR A 460 17.45 -21.88 -14.74
CA THR A 460 17.20 -20.95 -15.83
C THR A 460 18.26 -21.12 -16.90
N GLY A 461 17.89 -21.65 -18.07
CA GLY A 461 18.82 -21.83 -19.19
C GLY A 461 18.30 -22.79 -20.25
N VAL A 462 19.05 -22.93 -21.33
CA VAL A 462 18.78 -23.89 -22.41
C VAL A 462 20.06 -24.65 -22.70
N GLU A 463 19.96 -25.98 -22.75
CA GLU A 463 21.07 -26.89 -22.98
C GLU A 463 21.01 -27.43 -24.41
N VAL A 464 22.15 -27.45 -25.13
CA VAL A 464 22.28 -28.14 -26.41
C VAL A 464 22.57 -29.61 -26.11
N VAL A 465 21.61 -30.49 -26.38
CA VAL A 465 21.71 -31.92 -26.08
C VAL A 465 22.43 -32.68 -27.20
N GLU A 466 22.22 -32.26 -28.45
CA GLU A 466 22.77 -32.95 -29.62
C GLU A 466 22.88 -31.96 -30.79
N THR A 467 23.89 -32.13 -31.65
CA THR A 467 24.02 -31.41 -32.91
C THR A 467 24.29 -32.38 -34.04
N GLU A 468 23.44 -32.36 -35.06
CA GLU A 468 23.56 -33.22 -36.24
C GLU A 468 23.75 -32.34 -37.49
N GLU A 469 24.77 -32.62 -38.29
CA GLU A 469 25.02 -31.90 -39.53
C GLU A 469 24.39 -32.64 -40.71
N ARG A 470 23.47 -31.97 -41.43
CA ARG A 470 22.83 -32.52 -42.63
C ARG A 470 23.00 -31.56 -43.79
N LYS A 471 23.65 -32.02 -44.86
CA LYS A 471 23.88 -31.25 -46.11
C LYS A 471 24.43 -29.84 -45.85
N GLY A 472 25.45 -29.72 -44.99
CA GLY A 472 26.11 -28.46 -44.66
C GLY A 472 25.32 -27.49 -43.78
N THR A 473 24.21 -27.94 -43.16
CA THR A 473 23.47 -27.17 -42.15
C THR A 473 23.46 -27.94 -40.84
N ALA A 474 23.89 -27.29 -39.75
CA ALA A 474 23.83 -27.83 -38.40
C ALA A 474 22.41 -27.72 -37.81
N TYR A 475 21.89 -28.85 -37.34
CA TYR A 475 20.61 -28.98 -36.66
C TYR A 475 20.85 -29.35 -35.20
N HIS A 476 20.37 -28.50 -34.29
CA HIS A 476 20.57 -28.65 -32.86
C HIS A 476 19.29 -29.18 -32.18
N THR A 477 19.48 -30.04 -31.18
CA THR A 477 18.45 -30.44 -30.22
C THR A 477 18.65 -29.66 -28.94
N LEU A 478 17.65 -28.88 -28.53
CA LEU A 478 17.72 -27.99 -27.37
C LEU A 478 16.75 -28.46 -26.27
N ARG A 479 17.21 -28.44 -25.01
CA ARG A 479 16.39 -28.71 -23.83
C ARG A 479 16.24 -27.44 -23.00
N ASP A 480 15.00 -27.01 -22.80
CA ASP A 480 14.69 -25.90 -21.88
C ASP A 480 14.70 -26.42 -20.44
N LEU A 481 15.62 -25.90 -19.63
CA LEU A 481 15.83 -26.36 -18.26
C LEU A 481 14.74 -25.89 -17.29
N ARG A 482 13.85 -24.98 -17.71
CA ARG A 482 12.78 -24.43 -16.87
C ARG A 482 11.55 -25.32 -16.83
N ASN A 483 11.27 -25.99 -17.95
CA ASN A 483 10.05 -26.78 -18.15
C ASN A 483 10.33 -28.20 -18.68
N GLY A 484 11.60 -28.54 -18.92
CA GLY A 484 12.04 -29.85 -19.37
C GLY A 484 11.73 -30.18 -20.84
N ASN A 485 11.20 -29.22 -21.63
CA ASN A 485 10.84 -29.48 -23.02
C ASN A 485 12.07 -29.62 -23.90
N VAL A 486 12.02 -30.58 -24.82
CA VAL A 486 13.06 -30.85 -25.81
C VAL A 486 12.55 -30.47 -27.20
N VAL A 487 13.33 -29.69 -27.93
CA VAL A 487 13.03 -29.19 -29.29
C VAL A 487 14.17 -29.62 -30.21
N LYS A 488 13.88 -30.47 -31.19
CA LYS A 488 14.83 -30.97 -32.19
C LYS A 488 14.79 -30.13 -33.47
N ASN A 489 15.82 -30.30 -34.29
CA ASN A 489 15.94 -29.68 -35.62
C ASN A 489 15.97 -28.13 -35.59
N VAL A 490 16.51 -27.53 -34.53
CA VAL A 490 16.69 -26.08 -34.43
C VAL A 490 17.96 -25.69 -35.19
N THR A 491 17.82 -24.86 -36.22
CA THR A 491 18.95 -24.26 -36.95
C THR A 491 19.31 -22.90 -36.36
N ARG A 492 20.52 -22.40 -36.67
CA ARG A 492 20.94 -21.02 -36.30
C ARG A 492 19.95 -19.94 -36.75
N LYS A 493 19.24 -20.16 -37.86
CA LYS A 493 18.21 -19.24 -38.41
C LYS A 493 16.86 -19.33 -37.68
N SER A 494 16.53 -20.48 -37.10
CA SER A 494 15.27 -20.68 -36.35
C SER A 494 15.42 -20.48 -34.83
N ALA A 495 16.65 -20.35 -34.35
CA ALA A 495 16.97 -20.17 -32.94
C ALA A 495 16.64 -18.74 -32.46
N ARG A 496 16.00 -18.63 -31.29
CA ARG A 496 15.57 -17.36 -30.68
C ARG A 496 16.39 -17.05 -29.43
N ARG A 497 16.83 -15.80 -29.25
CA ARG A 497 17.53 -15.29 -28.04
C ARG A 497 18.42 -16.32 -27.32
N LEU A 498 17.94 -16.94 -26.24
CA LEU A 498 18.67 -17.92 -25.43
C LEU A 498 19.11 -19.16 -26.21
N TRP A 499 18.33 -19.61 -27.19
CA TRP A 499 18.69 -20.71 -28.09
C TRP A 499 19.77 -20.28 -29.06
N HIS A 500 19.70 -19.04 -29.55
CA HIS A 500 20.74 -18.49 -30.41
C HIS A 500 22.05 -18.34 -29.64
N TYR A 501 21.97 -17.85 -28.40
CA TYR A 501 23.12 -17.75 -27.50
C TYR A 501 23.73 -19.14 -27.22
N ALA A 502 22.90 -20.13 -26.86
CA ALA A 502 23.33 -21.50 -26.62
C ALA A 502 23.97 -22.15 -27.87
N ILE A 503 23.40 -21.93 -29.06
CA ILE A 503 23.95 -22.43 -30.34
C ILE A 503 25.21 -21.67 -30.79
N THR A 504 25.38 -20.41 -30.37
CA THR A 504 26.57 -19.60 -30.74
C THR A 504 27.73 -19.81 -29.76
N GLN A 505 27.46 -20.31 -28.56
CA GLN A 505 28.44 -20.61 -27.51
C GLN A 505 28.84 -22.10 -27.47
N ALA A 506 28.05 -22.99 -28.08
CA ALA A 506 28.37 -24.40 -28.34
C ALA A 506 29.24 -24.52 -29.59
#